data_AF-A0A2G2KIU3-F1
#
_entry.id   AF-A0A2G2KIU3-F1
#
_cell.length_a   1.000
_cell.length_b   1.000
_cell.length_c   1.000
_cell.angle_alpha   90.00
_cell.angle_beta   90.00
_cell.angle_gamma   90.00
#
_symmetry.space_group_name_H-M   'P 1'
#
loop_
_entity.id
_entity.type
_entity.pdbx_description
1 polymer ?
#
loop_
_entity_poly.entity_id
_entity_poly.type
_entity_poly.pdbx_seq_one_letter_code
_entity_poly.pdbx_strand_id
1 'polypeptide(L)'
;MTSLNIYSEKDILEFVTKRKGESKFGEKVTFISDPANLDSELVDSKSKYVLFGINESVGVKANKGNQGTETAWNCTLKSLLNTQNSSLNKGKKVLVLGCLEFPELMKASKQLNTNNPEELKKLYGLVSEIDEEVTNLVFKIVSAGKIPIVIGGGHNNAYGNIKGTSLALNKPVNVINFDAHTDFRALEGRHSGNGFSYAFHEGFLNRYFIFGIHENYTPKKVLEELSAHNKHINYNTFEAIAIRKETTYEDEMKYALNFVKKEAFGIEIDLDAIQNTASSAMSPSGFSVNETRQFVSYIGKAKKVTYLHLCEAAPLLENNSSNQTGKLLSYLITDFTRAN
;
A
#
# COMPACT_ATOMS: atom_id res chain seq x y z
N MET A 1 15.46 9.35 11.14
CA MET A 1 14.52 9.32 10.01
C MET A 1 14.61 10.67 9.35
N THR A 2 15.46 10.77 8.33
CA THR A 2 15.77 12.04 7.64
C THR A 2 14.79 12.32 6.49
N SER A 3 14.04 11.31 6.07
CA SER A 3 13.17 11.36 4.89
C SER A 3 11.70 11.65 5.23
N LEU A 4 11.32 11.69 6.51
CA LEU A 4 9.94 11.94 6.93
C LEU A 4 9.65 13.44 7.05
N ASN A 5 8.78 13.93 6.17
CA ASN A 5 8.19 15.27 6.24
C ASN A 5 6.87 15.20 7.02
N ILE A 6 6.87 15.66 8.27
CA ILE A 6 5.68 15.65 9.14
C ILE A 6 4.80 16.87 8.86
N TYR A 7 3.51 16.66 8.66
CA TYR A 7 2.57 17.73 8.33
C TYR A 7 1.91 18.31 9.59
N SER A 8 1.90 19.64 9.67
CA SER A 8 1.17 20.39 10.68
C SER A 8 -0.31 20.54 10.31
N GLU A 9 -1.11 21.02 11.26
CA GLU A 9 -2.50 21.41 10.98
C GLU A 9 -2.59 22.43 9.84
N LYS A 10 -1.65 23.37 9.77
CA LYS A 10 -1.62 24.40 8.72
C LYS A 10 -1.46 23.76 7.34
N ASP A 11 -0.49 22.86 7.19
CA ASP A 11 -0.21 22.19 5.91
C ASP A 11 -1.44 21.41 5.42
N ILE A 12 -2.15 20.75 6.34
CA ILE A 12 -3.34 19.96 6.01
C ILE A 12 -4.53 20.84 5.65
N LEU A 13 -4.73 21.96 6.35
CA LEU A 13 -5.84 22.88 6.05
C LEU A 13 -5.69 23.57 4.69
N GLU A 14 -4.47 23.67 4.13
CA GLU A 14 -4.26 24.15 2.75
C GLU A 14 -4.89 23.23 1.69
N PHE A 15 -5.06 21.93 1.99
CA PHE A 15 -5.77 21.00 1.11
C PHE A 15 -7.30 21.07 1.26
N VAL A 16 -7.82 21.73 2.31
CA VAL A 16 -9.25 21.70 2.64
C VAL A 16 -9.99 22.90 2.02
N THR A 17 -10.96 22.60 1.17
CA THR A 17 -11.91 23.59 0.64
C THR A 17 -13.11 23.70 1.58
N LYS A 18 -13.12 24.75 2.40
CA LYS A 18 -14.21 25.03 3.34
C LYS A 18 -15.47 25.49 2.61
N ARG A 19 -16.64 25.04 3.08
CA ARG A 19 -17.95 25.50 2.63
C ARG A 19 -18.86 25.71 3.83
N LYS A 20 -19.51 26.87 3.89
CA LYS A 20 -20.37 27.26 5.01
C LYS A 20 -21.46 26.20 5.24
N GLY A 21 -21.60 25.72 6.48
CA GLY A 21 -22.58 24.70 6.87
C GLY A 21 -22.12 23.25 6.69
N GLU A 22 -20.94 23.01 6.12
CA GLU A 22 -20.33 21.68 6.01
C GLU A 22 -19.22 21.52 7.05
N SER A 23 -18.91 20.27 7.42
CA SER A 23 -17.70 19.92 8.16
C SER A 23 -16.93 18.91 7.33
N LYS A 24 -15.72 19.25 6.92
CA LYS A 24 -14.85 18.40 6.11
C LYS A 24 -14.07 17.42 6.97
N PHE A 25 -13.70 16.29 6.36
CA PHE A 25 -12.87 15.25 6.98
C PHE A 25 -11.56 15.83 7.51
N GLY A 26 -10.88 16.62 6.67
CA GLY A 26 -9.60 17.24 7.02
C GLY A 26 -9.67 18.29 8.14
N GLU A 27 -10.85 18.82 8.46
CA GLU A 27 -11.02 19.72 9.63
C GLU A 27 -11.07 18.96 10.96
N LYS A 28 -11.09 17.61 10.92
CA LYS A 28 -11.27 16.77 12.10
C LYS A 28 -10.19 15.72 12.28
N VAL A 29 -9.24 15.57 11.34
CA VAL A 29 -8.08 14.71 11.53
C VAL A 29 -7.18 15.25 12.65
N THR A 30 -6.29 14.41 13.17
CA THR A 30 -5.30 14.80 14.18
C THR A 30 -3.90 14.87 13.58
N PHE A 31 -2.97 15.47 14.31
CA PHE A 31 -1.60 15.73 13.86
C PHE A 31 -0.61 15.42 14.99
N ILE A 32 0.67 15.32 14.64
CA ILE A 32 1.77 15.41 15.60
C ILE A 32 2.09 16.90 15.78
N SER A 33 2.23 17.34 17.02
CA SER A 33 2.47 18.75 17.36
C SER A 33 3.94 19.13 17.28
N ASP A 34 4.83 18.23 17.70
CA ASP A 34 6.27 18.41 17.64
C ASP A 34 6.94 17.16 17.02
N PRO A 35 7.56 17.27 15.83
CA PRO A 35 8.34 16.20 15.20
C PRO A 35 9.37 15.54 16.11
N ALA A 36 9.96 16.28 17.07
CA ALA A 36 10.93 15.73 18.01
C ALA A 36 10.32 14.70 18.97
N ASN A 37 9.01 14.77 19.19
CA ASN A 37 8.27 13.90 20.11
C ASN A 37 7.41 12.86 19.38
N LEU A 38 7.72 12.55 18.11
CA LEU A 38 6.96 11.64 17.26
C LEU A 38 6.54 10.35 17.98
N ASP A 39 7.49 9.66 18.61
CA ASP A 39 7.23 8.34 19.21
C ASP A 39 6.26 8.43 20.40
N SER A 40 6.45 9.42 21.28
CA SER A 40 5.54 9.66 22.42
C SER A 40 4.16 10.14 21.97
N GLU A 41 4.11 11.04 20.99
CA GLU A 41 2.83 11.56 20.48
C GLU A 41 2.04 10.50 19.70
N LEU A 42 2.72 9.59 19.00
CA LEU A 42 2.08 8.42 18.41
C LEU A 42 1.41 7.57 19.48
N VAL A 43 2.09 7.27 20.60
CA VAL A 43 1.51 6.50 21.70
C VAL A 43 0.28 7.21 22.29
N ASP A 44 0.42 8.49 22.61
CA ASP A 44 -0.62 9.30 23.28
C ASP A 44 -1.81 9.64 22.38
N SER A 45 -1.63 9.56 21.06
CA SER A 45 -2.69 9.86 20.09
C SER A 45 -3.92 8.97 20.28
N LYS A 46 -5.10 9.59 20.32
CA LYS A 46 -6.39 8.87 20.36
C LYS A 46 -6.83 8.34 19.00
N SER A 47 -6.13 8.72 17.93
CA SER A 47 -6.40 8.21 16.58
C SER A 47 -6.04 6.74 16.50
N LYS A 48 -6.89 5.96 15.83
CA LYS A 48 -6.67 4.54 15.60
C LYS A 48 -5.75 4.31 14.40
N TYR A 49 -5.86 5.19 13.41
CA TYR A 49 -5.14 5.09 12.14
C TYR A 49 -4.10 6.20 12.03
N VAL A 50 -2.96 5.86 11.43
CA VAL A 50 -1.93 6.82 11.04
C VAL A 50 -1.80 6.78 9.53
N LEU A 51 -2.17 7.86 8.86
CA LEU A 51 -2.12 8.00 7.40
C LEU A 51 -0.80 8.68 7.01
N PHE A 52 -0.04 8.05 6.13
CA PHE A 52 1.15 8.66 5.53
C PHE A 52 1.35 8.25 4.07
N GLY A 53 2.06 9.08 3.33
CA GLY A 53 2.47 8.81 1.94
C GLY A 53 3.91 8.34 1.82
N ILE A 54 4.24 7.70 0.70
CA ILE A 54 5.61 7.38 0.29
C ILE A 54 5.79 7.89 -1.14
N ASN A 55 6.49 9.02 -1.30
CA ASN A 55 6.69 9.66 -2.60
C ASN A 55 7.96 9.12 -3.29
N GLU A 56 7.87 7.92 -3.85
CA GLU A 56 8.94 7.31 -4.65
C GLU A 56 8.41 6.39 -5.76
N SER A 57 9.26 6.13 -6.77
CA SER A 57 9.05 5.13 -7.83
C SER A 57 10.34 4.44 -8.27
N VAL A 58 11.33 4.40 -7.38
CA VAL A 58 12.64 3.78 -7.65
C VAL A 58 12.49 2.27 -7.79
N GLY A 59 11.67 1.64 -6.95
CA GLY A 59 11.42 0.19 -7.02
C GLY A 59 10.69 -0.22 -8.29
N VAL A 60 9.76 0.61 -8.77
CA VAL A 60 9.09 0.43 -10.07
C VAL A 60 10.11 0.46 -11.20
N LYS A 61 10.99 1.47 -11.23
CA LYS A 61 12.06 1.56 -12.23
C LYS A 61 13.03 0.37 -12.15
N ALA A 62 13.42 -0.04 -10.95
CA ALA A 62 14.30 -1.20 -10.75
C ALA A 62 13.68 -2.50 -11.29
N ASN A 63 12.34 -2.60 -11.30
CA ASN A 63 11.58 -3.68 -11.93
C ASN A 63 11.25 -3.41 -13.42
N LYS A 64 11.89 -2.40 -14.03
CA LYS A 64 11.69 -1.98 -15.43
C LYS A 64 10.29 -1.46 -15.76
N GLY A 65 9.53 -1.02 -14.75
CA GLY A 65 8.26 -0.34 -14.90
C GLY A 65 8.39 1.16 -15.20
N ASN A 66 7.25 1.80 -15.44
CA ASN A 66 7.13 3.23 -15.69
C ASN A 66 7.01 4.00 -14.36
N GLN A 67 7.92 4.94 -14.13
CA GLN A 67 7.89 5.79 -12.93
C GLN A 67 6.66 6.71 -12.91
N GLY A 68 6.15 7.00 -11.72
CA GLY A 68 4.99 7.89 -11.53
C GLY A 68 4.25 7.70 -10.22
N THR A 69 4.55 6.63 -9.47
CA THR A 69 3.92 6.33 -8.18
C THR A 69 4.17 7.38 -7.09
N GLU A 70 5.24 8.18 -7.24
CA GLU A 70 5.57 9.29 -6.34
C GLU A 70 4.54 10.44 -6.37
N THR A 71 3.52 10.35 -7.23
CA THR A 71 2.55 11.42 -7.51
C THR A 71 1.17 11.17 -6.88
N ALA A 72 0.94 10.02 -6.26
CA ALA A 72 -0.38 9.62 -5.72
C ALA A 72 -0.76 10.30 -4.40
N TRP A 73 0.21 10.64 -3.56
CA TRP A 73 -0.07 11.14 -2.20
C TRP A 73 -0.92 12.42 -2.21
N ASN A 74 -0.49 13.43 -2.97
CA ASN A 74 -1.14 14.75 -2.97
C ASN A 74 -2.58 14.70 -3.49
N CYS A 75 -2.85 13.92 -4.54
CA CYS A 75 -4.21 13.79 -5.07
C CYS A 75 -5.13 13.01 -4.13
N THR A 76 -4.58 12.04 -3.39
CA THR A 76 -5.26 11.30 -2.33
C THR A 76 -5.65 12.22 -1.19
N LEU A 77 -4.68 12.97 -0.64
CA LEU A 77 -4.94 13.93 0.43
C LEU A 77 -6.01 14.94 0.03
N LYS A 78 -5.86 15.56 -1.15
CA LYS A 78 -6.84 16.53 -1.64
C LYS A 78 -8.25 15.94 -1.72
N SER A 79 -8.39 14.69 -2.16
CA SER A 79 -9.70 14.05 -2.28
C SER A 79 -10.27 13.65 -0.92
N LEU A 80 -9.47 12.96 -0.09
CA LEU A 80 -9.88 12.45 1.21
C LEU A 80 -10.28 13.57 2.17
N LEU A 81 -9.44 14.59 2.30
CA LEU A 81 -9.63 15.68 3.25
C LEU A 81 -10.87 16.53 2.92
N ASN A 82 -11.32 16.53 1.67
CA ASN A 82 -12.53 17.23 1.21
C ASN A 82 -13.81 16.39 1.24
N THR A 83 -13.74 15.13 1.68
CA THR A 83 -14.94 14.35 2.00
C THR A 83 -15.66 14.93 3.23
N GLN A 84 -16.93 14.54 3.43
CA GLN A 84 -17.69 15.02 4.59
C GLN A 84 -17.25 14.30 5.87
N ASN A 85 -17.09 15.06 6.95
CA ASN A 85 -17.05 14.52 8.30
C ASN A 85 -18.49 14.41 8.85
N SER A 86 -18.92 13.21 9.19
CA SER A 86 -20.27 12.91 9.67
C SER A 86 -20.29 11.69 10.60
N SER A 87 -21.49 11.22 10.97
CA SER A 87 -21.63 9.93 11.67
C SER A 87 -21.06 8.75 10.88
N LEU A 88 -21.03 8.84 9.55
CA LEU A 88 -20.54 7.82 8.62
C LEU A 88 -19.03 7.93 8.33
N ASN A 89 -18.43 9.11 8.54
CA ASN A 89 -17.04 9.42 8.23
C ASN A 89 -16.42 10.26 9.33
N LYS A 90 -15.47 9.69 10.09
CA LYS A 90 -14.94 10.34 11.30
C LYS A 90 -13.46 10.67 11.10
N GLY A 91 -13.17 11.91 10.71
CA GLY A 91 -11.79 12.40 10.54
C GLY A 91 -10.93 12.18 11.78
N LYS A 92 -11.51 12.38 12.97
CA LYS A 92 -10.84 12.22 14.28
C LYS A 92 -10.28 10.84 14.59
N LYS A 93 -10.59 9.82 13.78
CA LYS A 93 -9.99 8.48 13.91
C LYS A 93 -8.61 8.40 13.25
N VAL A 94 -8.26 9.38 12.42
CA VAL A 94 -7.09 9.38 11.56
C VAL A 94 -6.16 10.51 12.00
N LEU A 95 -4.92 10.13 12.32
CA LEU A 95 -3.80 11.05 12.39
C LEU A 95 -3.18 11.13 10.99
N VAL A 96 -3.07 12.32 10.41
CA VAL A 96 -2.35 12.49 9.14
C VAL A 96 -0.92 12.89 9.48
N LEU A 97 0.01 11.98 9.26
CA LEU A 97 1.40 12.14 9.69
C LEU A 97 2.19 13.00 8.71
N GLY A 98 2.00 12.80 7.41
CA GLY A 98 2.80 13.44 6.36
C GLY A 98 3.30 12.43 5.35
N CYS A 99 4.52 12.62 4.84
CA CYS A 99 5.05 11.81 3.74
C CYS A 99 6.53 11.46 3.92
N LEU A 100 6.91 10.24 3.53
CA LEU A 100 8.30 9.90 3.26
C LEU A 100 8.67 10.41 1.86
N GLU A 101 9.69 11.27 1.78
CA GLU A 101 10.17 11.87 0.55
C GLU A 101 11.64 11.53 0.30
N PHE A 102 11.98 11.18 -0.94
CA PHE A 102 13.33 10.73 -1.32
C PHE A 102 13.89 11.52 -2.52
N PRO A 103 13.96 12.86 -2.45
CA PRO A 103 14.33 13.68 -3.61
C PRO A 103 15.71 13.33 -4.18
N GLU A 104 16.70 13.07 -3.33
CA GLU A 104 18.05 12.71 -3.78
C GLU A 104 18.11 11.31 -4.39
N LEU A 105 17.43 10.30 -3.80
CA LEU A 105 17.38 8.95 -4.38
C LEU A 105 16.61 8.95 -5.71
N MET A 106 15.54 9.74 -5.81
CA MET A 106 14.77 9.94 -7.04
C MET A 106 15.59 10.64 -8.14
N LYS A 107 16.40 11.63 -7.76
CA LYS A 107 17.32 12.29 -8.69
C LYS A 107 18.41 11.33 -9.17
N ALA A 108 19.00 10.54 -8.27
CA ALA A 108 20.00 9.53 -8.60
C ALA A 108 19.40 8.44 -9.51
N SER A 109 18.21 7.92 -9.18
CA SER A 109 17.55 6.85 -9.94
C SER A 109 17.29 7.27 -11.38
N LYS A 110 16.94 8.53 -11.65
CA LYS A 110 16.73 9.06 -13.01
C LYS A 110 17.96 8.94 -13.91
N GLN A 111 19.17 9.03 -13.35
CA GLN A 111 20.44 8.94 -14.10
C GLN A 111 20.88 7.50 -14.41
N LEU A 112 20.25 6.50 -13.78
CA LEU A 112 20.63 5.09 -13.92
C LEU A 112 19.82 4.40 -15.04
N ASN A 113 20.48 3.57 -15.82
CA ASN A 113 19.93 2.79 -16.92
C ASN A 113 19.71 1.33 -16.48
N THR A 114 18.47 0.86 -16.58
CA THR A 114 18.06 -0.50 -16.20
C THR A 114 18.62 -1.60 -17.10
N ASN A 115 19.16 -1.25 -18.27
CA ASN A 115 19.83 -2.18 -19.18
C ASN A 115 21.33 -2.35 -18.88
N ASN A 116 21.91 -1.50 -18.03
CA ASN A 116 23.28 -1.65 -17.56
C ASN A 116 23.28 -2.40 -16.21
N PRO A 117 23.88 -3.60 -16.11
CA PRO A 117 23.86 -4.40 -14.89
C PRO A 117 24.42 -3.70 -13.65
N GLU A 118 25.49 -2.91 -13.80
CA GLU A 118 26.12 -2.18 -12.67
C GLU A 118 25.23 -1.04 -12.19
N GLU A 119 24.53 -0.36 -13.10
CA GLU A 119 23.59 0.71 -12.74
C GLU A 119 22.28 0.15 -12.19
N LEU A 120 21.82 -1.02 -12.67
CA LEU A 120 20.70 -1.75 -12.09
C LEU A 120 20.99 -2.18 -10.65
N LYS A 121 22.21 -2.66 -10.38
CA LYS A 121 22.65 -2.96 -9.01
C LYS A 121 22.62 -1.72 -8.10
N LYS A 122 22.97 -0.55 -8.62
CA LYS A 122 22.84 0.73 -7.88
C LYS A 122 21.36 1.03 -7.59
N LEU A 123 20.45 0.84 -8.55
CA LEU A 123 19.01 1.00 -8.31
C LEU A 123 18.53 0.11 -7.16
N TYR A 124 18.95 -1.16 -7.12
CA TYR A 124 18.61 -2.07 -6.02
C TYR A 124 19.09 -1.57 -4.65
N GLY A 125 20.25 -0.94 -4.60
CA GLY A 125 20.76 -0.26 -3.40
C GLY A 125 19.83 0.87 -2.94
N LEU A 126 19.42 1.74 -3.86
CA LEU A 126 18.48 2.84 -3.56
C LEU A 126 17.13 2.34 -3.05
N VAL A 127 16.61 1.23 -3.61
CA VAL A 127 15.36 0.61 -3.12
C VAL A 127 15.54 0.08 -1.69
N SER A 128 16.70 -0.51 -1.39
CA SER A 128 17.00 -1.00 -0.05
C SER A 128 17.06 0.12 0.99
N GLU A 129 17.59 1.30 0.63
CA GLU A 129 17.57 2.49 1.50
C GLU A 129 16.14 2.98 1.79
N ILE A 130 15.26 2.95 0.77
CA ILE A 130 13.83 3.27 0.95
C ILE A 130 13.17 2.25 1.88
N ASP A 131 13.43 0.96 1.67
CA ASP A 131 12.88 -0.14 2.47
C ASP A 131 13.22 0.01 3.96
N GLU A 132 14.40 0.52 4.31
CA GLU A 132 14.82 0.80 5.70
C GLU A 132 14.01 1.93 6.35
N GLU A 133 13.81 3.06 5.66
CA GLU A 133 13.03 4.19 6.19
C GLU A 133 11.55 3.80 6.36
N VAL A 134 10.98 3.04 5.40
CA VAL A 134 9.61 2.51 5.50
C VAL A 134 9.50 1.52 6.67
N THR A 135 10.45 0.60 6.80
CA THR A 135 10.49 -0.37 7.93
C THR A 135 10.47 0.35 9.26
N ASN A 136 11.33 1.36 9.44
CA ASN A 136 11.46 2.10 10.69
C ASN A 136 10.17 2.86 11.04
N LEU A 137 9.53 3.49 10.05
CA LEU A 137 8.30 4.24 10.28
C LEU A 137 7.13 3.31 10.66
N VAL A 138 6.95 2.22 9.91
CA VAL A 138 5.90 1.24 10.19
C VAL A 138 6.14 0.58 11.55
N PHE A 139 7.39 0.26 11.89
CA PHE A 139 7.75 -0.24 13.21
C PHE A 139 7.28 0.70 14.34
N LYS A 140 7.58 2.01 14.24
CA LYS A 140 7.17 3.01 15.24
C LYS A 140 5.64 3.10 15.37
N ILE A 141 4.93 3.16 14.25
CA ILE A 141 3.46 3.28 14.23
C ILE A 141 2.80 2.04 14.84
N VAL A 142 3.21 0.85 14.43
CA VAL A 142 2.64 -0.41 14.93
C VAL A 142 3.02 -0.65 16.40
N SER A 143 4.23 -0.28 16.82
CA SER A 143 4.65 -0.36 18.23
C SER A 143 3.83 0.55 19.14
N ALA A 144 3.34 1.69 18.62
CA ALA A 144 2.40 2.56 19.31
C ALA A 144 0.95 2.03 19.34
N GLY A 145 0.70 0.81 18.84
CA GLY A 145 -0.60 0.17 18.80
C GLY A 145 -1.56 0.78 17.78
N LYS A 146 -1.03 1.47 16.76
CA LYS A 146 -1.82 2.11 15.70
C LYS A 146 -1.78 1.28 14.42
N ILE A 147 -2.75 1.54 13.53
CA ILE A 147 -2.83 0.89 12.22
C ILE A 147 -2.35 1.88 11.15
N PRO A 148 -1.22 1.64 10.49
CA PRO A 148 -0.79 2.45 9.36
C PRO A 148 -1.74 2.30 8.17
N ILE A 149 -2.04 3.43 7.53
CA ILE A 149 -2.64 3.50 6.20
C ILE A 149 -1.61 4.17 5.29
N VAL A 150 -1.08 3.42 4.34
CA VAL A 150 0.08 3.80 3.52
C VAL A 150 -0.37 4.08 2.09
N ILE A 151 0.04 5.22 1.53
CA ILE A 151 -0.29 5.62 0.15
C ILE A 151 0.99 5.77 -0.68
N GLY A 152 1.06 5.03 -1.79
CA GLY A 152 2.26 4.98 -2.61
C GLY A 152 3.39 4.25 -1.90
N GLY A 153 4.60 4.24 -2.46
CA GLY A 153 4.94 4.42 -3.86
C GLY A 153 4.72 3.09 -4.59
N GLY A 154 5.78 2.51 -5.14
CA GLY A 154 5.69 1.19 -5.76
C GLY A 154 5.44 0.06 -4.75
N HIS A 155 5.12 -1.12 -5.27
CA HIS A 155 4.84 -2.29 -4.44
C HIS A 155 6.08 -2.84 -3.71
N ASN A 156 7.28 -2.31 -3.98
CA ASN A 156 8.48 -2.60 -3.18
C ASN A 156 8.27 -2.25 -1.70
N ASN A 157 7.47 -1.22 -1.40
CA ASN A 157 7.25 -0.77 -0.02
C ASN A 157 6.54 -1.83 0.84
N ALA A 158 5.88 -2.83 0.24
CA ALA A 158 5.32 -3.97 0.97
C ALA A 158 6.37 -4.66 1.83
N TYR A 159 7.63 -4.76 1.38
CA TYR A 159 8.70 -5.33 2.19
C TYR A 159 8.91 -4.55 3.49
N GLY A 160 8.99 -3.22 3.42
CA GLY A 160 9.11 -2.36 4.60
C GLY A 160 7.88 -2.41 5.51
N ASN A 161 6.68 -2.44 4.93
CA ASN A 161 5.43 -2.58 5.69
C ASN A 161 5.38 -3.90 6.48
N ILE A 162 5.70 -5.01 5.81
CA ILE A 162 5.72 -6.35 6.41
C ILE A 162 6.78 -6.44 7.49
N LYS A 163 8.02 -6.06 7.18
CA LYS A 163 9.15 -6.13 8.10
C LYS A 163 8.93 -5.25 9.33
N GLY A 164 8.54 -3.99 9.14
CA GLY A 164 8.27 -3.07 10.24
C GLY A 164 7.17 -3.58 11.16
N THR A 165 6.08 -4.11 10.59
CA THR A 165 4.99 -4.71 11.37
C THR A 165 5.46 -5.97 12.11
N SER A 166 6.20 -6.85 11.44
CA SER A 166 6.71 -8.09 12.02
C SER A 166 7.63 -7.83 13.21
N LEU A 167 8.54 -6.87 13.07
CA LEU A 167 9.45 -6.44 14.13
C LEU A 167 8.69 -5.85 15.31
N ALA A 168 7.69 -4.98 15.06
CA ALA A 168 6.89 -4.36 16.12
C ALA A 168 6.06 -5.38 16.91
N LEU A 169 5.57 -6.42 16.24
CA LEU A 169 4.81 -7.50 16.87
C LEU A 169 5.69 -8.65 17.39
N ASN A 170 7.00 -8.59 17.16
CA ASN A 170 7.97 -9.63 17.46
C ASN A 170 7.54 -11.02 16.95
N LYS A 171 6.95 -11.08 15.75
CA LYS A 171 6.54 -12.32 15.08
C LYS A 171 6.31 -12.09 13.58
N PRO A 172 6.40 -13.13 12.74
CA PRO A 172 6.00 -13.04 11.35
C PRO A 172 4.52 -12.66 11.22
N VAL A 173 4.17 -11.90 10.19
CA VAL A 173 2.78 -11.53 9.87
C VAL A 173 2.27 -12.29 8.66
N ASN A 174 0.96 -12.31 8.48
CA ASN A 174 0.36 -12.77 7.23
C ASN A 174 0.06 -11.57 6.32
N VAL A 175 -0.18 -11.80 5.04
CA VAL A 175 -0.59 -10.76 4.09
C VAL A 175 -1.65 -11.32 3.15
N ILE A 176 -2.65 -10.49 2.86
CA ILE A 176 -3.53 -10.66 1.72
C ILE A 176 -3.27 -9.52 0.74
N ASN A 177 -2.90 -9.88 -0.50
CA ASN A 177 -2.56 -8.95 -1.56
C ASN A 177 -3.59 -9.04 -2.69
N PHE A 178 -4.18 -7.90 -3.05
CA PHE A 178 -5.11 -7.78 -4.17
C PHE A 178 -4.34 -7.23 -5.37
N ASP A 179 -4.00 -8.11 -6.32
CA ASP A 179 -2.92 -7.85 -7.28
C ASP A 179 -3.09 -8.71 -8.53
N ALA A 180 -2.79 -8.15 -9.71
CA ALA A 180 -2.72 -8.89 -10.97
C ALA A 180 -1.42 -9.70 -11.08
N HIS A 181 -0.42 -9.36 -10.29
CA HIS A 181 0.88 -9.99 -10.20
C HIS A 181 1.03 -10.75 -8.87
N THR A 182 2.03 -11.63 -8.82
CA THR A 182 2.34 -12.37 -7.59
C THR A 182 3.26 -11.60 -6.65
N ASP A 183 4.04 -10.68 -7.23
CA ASP A 183 5.17 -9.98 -6.62
C ASP A 183 6.10 -10.87 -5.79
N PHE A 184 6.23 -12.11 -6.28
CA PHE A 184 7.05 -13.17 -5.74
C PHE A 184 8.22 -13.50 -6.69
N ARG A 185 8.83 -12.49 -7.32
CA ARG A 185 10.00 -12.68 -8.21
C ARG A 185 11.26 -13.02 -7.42
N ALA A 186 12.31 -13.43 -8.13
CA ALA A 186 13.57 -13.88 -7.54
C ALA A 186 14.27 -12.81 -6.68
N LEU A 187 15.09 -13.27 -5.75
CA LEU A 187 15.94 -12.45 -4.87
C LEU A 187 17.19 -11.94 -5.60
N GLU A 188 16.99 -11.21 -6.70
CA GLU A 188 18.06 -10.72 -7.59
C GLU A 188 18.56 -9.31 -7.25
N GLY A 189 17.98 -8.72 -6.21
CA GLY A 189 18.10 -7.31 -5.83
C GLY A 189 16.72 -6.67 -5.67
N ARG A 190 16.59 -5.74 -4.72
CA ARG A 190 15.29 -5.16 -4.33
C ARG A 190 14.66 -4.35 -5.47
N HIS A 191 13.40 -4.64 -5.80
CA HIS A 191 12.59 -3.89 -6.75
C HIS A 191 11.09 -4.07 -6.43
N SER A 192 10.15 -3.51 -7.23
CA SER A 192 8.71 -3.59 -6.90
C SER A 192 8.19 -5.04 -6.84
N GLY A 193 8.48 -5.85 -7.85
CA GLY A 193 7.92 -7.21 -7.96
C GLY A 193 8.54 -8.32 -7.09
N ASN A 194 9.30 -8.02 -6.03
CA ASN A 194 9.88 -9.05 -5.15
C ASN A 194 9.83 -8.72 -3.66
N GLY A 195 9.01 -7.74 -3.23
CA GLY A 195 8.87 -7.39 -1.81
C GLY A 195 8.45 -8.59 -0.94
N PHE A 196 7.48 -9.37 -1.42
CA PHE A 196 6.97 -10.54 -0.70
C PHE A 196 7.97 -11.70 -0.65
N SER A 197 8.77 -11.91 -1.71
CA SER A 197 9.83 -12.91 -1.72
C SER A 197 10.84 -12.66 -0.61
N TYR A 198 11.35 -11.42 -0.51
CA TYR A 198 12.31 -11.05 0.53
C TYR A 198 11.70 -11.19 1.92
N ALA A 199 10.48 -10.69 2.13
CA ALA A 199 9.82 -10.80 3.41
C ALA A 199 9.57 -12.26 3.83
N PHE A 200 9.25 -13.15 2.89
CA PHE A 200 9.06 -14.57 3.14
C PHE A 200 10.37 -15.29 3.48
N HIS A 201 11.39 -15.14 2.64
CA HIS A 201 12.67 -15.84 2.82
C HIS A 201 13.46 -15.33 4.04
N GLU A 202 13.27 -14.07 4.46
CA GLU A 202 13.85 -13.52 5.69
C GLU A 202 13.01 -13.82 6.95
N GLY A 203 11.85 -14.47 6.81
CA GLY A 203 11.02 -14.92 7.92
C GLY A 203 10.10 -13.86 8.53
N PHE A 204 9.87 -12.73 7.85
CA PHE A 204 8.91 -11.70 8.29
C PHE A 204 7.47 -12.00 7.83
N LEU A 205 7.31 -12.79 6.77
CA LEU A 205 6.02 -13.19 6.20
C LEU A 205 5.77 -14.69 6.41
N ASN A 206 4.68 -15.05 7.09
CA ASN A 206 4.34 -16.44 7.39
C ASN A 206 3.25 -17.03 6.47
N ARG A 207 2.20 -16.27 6.17
CA ARG A 207 1.20 -16.66 5.18
C ARG A 207 0.93 -15.54 4.19
N TYR A 208 0.91 -15.88 2.92
CA TYR A 208 0.68 -14.93 1.84
C TYR A 208 -0.46 -15.42 0.95
N PHE A 209 -1.49 -14.61 0.79
CA PHE A 209 -2.56 -14.89 -0.16
C PHE A 209 -2.58 -13.84 -1.26
N ILE A 210 -2.46 -14.24 -2.52
CA ILE A 210 -2.62 -13.34 -3.67
C ILE A 210 -4.01 -13.50 -4.28
N PHE A 211 -4.80 -12.44 -4.24
CA PHE A 211 -6.15 -12.41 -4.73
C PHE A 211 -6.15 -11.82 -6.14
N GLY A 212 -6.38 -12.68 -7.13
CA GLY A 212 -6.71 -12.24 -8.48
C GLY A 212 -5.55 -12.13 -9.44
N ILE A 213 -4.52 -12.96 -9.31
CA ILE A 213 -3.41 -12.94 -10.27
C ILE A 213 -3.94 -13.15 -11.69
N HIS A 214 -3.35 -12.48 -12.66
CA HIS A 214 -3.64 -12.69 -14.06
C HIS A 214 -2.79 -13.85 -14.59
N GLU A 215 -3.43 -14.80 -15.26
CA GLU A 215 -2.79 -16.01 -15.78
C GLU A 215 -1.70 -15.70 -16.82
N ASN A 216 -1.79 -14.54 -17.49
CA ASN A 216 -0.83 -14.11 -18.52
C ASN A 216 0.50 -13.56 -17.97
N TYR A 217 0.55 -13.14 -16.71
CA TYR A 217 1.71 -12.39 -16.19
C TYR A 217 2.64 -13.23 -15.32
N THR A 218 2.24 -14.45 -14.93
CA THR A 218 2.99 -15.24 -13.96
C THR A 218 3.92 -16.24 -14.65
N PRO A 219 5.26 -16.09 -14.54
CA PRO A 219 6.19 -17.03 -15.15
C PRO A 219 6.11 -18.42 -14.50
N LYS A 220 6.35 -19.48 -15.29
CA LYS A 220 6.35 -20.87 -14.83
C LYS A 220 7.18 -21.10 -13.55
N LYS A 221 8.37 -20.52 -13.47
CA LYS A 221 9.26 -20.65 -12.30
C LYS A 221 8.62 -20.11 -11.01
N VAL A 222 7.86 -19.01 -11.12
CA VAL A 222 7.15 -18.44 -9.97
C VAL A 222 6.00 -19.36 -9.56
N LEU A 223 5.23 -19.91 -10.50
CA LEU A 223 4.18 -20.89 -10.18
C LEU A 223 4.75 -22.14 -9.49
N GLU A 224 5.91 -22.63 -9.93
CA GLU A 224 6.61 -23.74 -9.28
C GLU A 224 7.02 -23.40 -7.84
N GLU A 225 7.54 -22.19 -7.60
CA GLU A 225 7.90 -21.71 -6.26
C GLU A 225 6.68 -21.58 -5.34
N LEU A 226 5.59 -20.97 -5.84
CA LEU A 226 4.33 -20.86 -5.09
C LEU A 226 3.77 -22.25 -4.74
N SER A 227 3.80 -23.19 -5.69
CA SER A 227 3.36 -24.57 -5.46
C SER A 227 4.22 -25.30 -4.44
N ALA A 228 5.54 -25.06 -4.43
CA ALA A 228 6.45 -25.64 -3.44
C ALA A 228 6.16 -25.15 -2.01
N HIS A 229 5.58 -23.96 -1.88
CA HIS A 229 5.24 -23.33 -0.60
C HIS A 229 3.73 -23.24 -0.31
N ASN A 230 2.90 -24.10 -0.92
CA ASN A 230 1.43 -24.06 -0.84
C ASN A 230 0.80 -24.13 0.59
N LYS A 231 1.57 -24.51 1.60
CA LYS A 231 1.14 -24.45 3.01
C LYS A 231 1.16 -23.03 3.58
N HIS A 232 1.96 -22.15 2.97
CA HIS A 232 2.23 -20.78 3.39
C HIS A 232 1.76 -19.77 2.34
N ILE A 233 1.78 -20.12 1.06
CA ILE A 233 1.45 -19.20 -0.02
C ILE A 233 0.34 -19.79 -0.87
N ASN A 234 -0.77 -19.06 -1.00
CA ASN A 234 -1.89 -19.44 -1.85
C ASN A 234 -2.30 -18.28 -2.74
N TYR A 235 -3.01 -18.58 -3.82
CA TYR A 235 -3.55 -17.57 -4.71
C TYR A 235 -4.84 -18.08 -5.38
N ASN A 236 -5.58 -17.15 -5.95
CA ASN A 236 -6.61 -17.42 -6.96
C ASN A 236 -6.37 -16.53 -8.18
N THR A 237 -7.01 -16.84 -9.31
CA THR A 237 -6.82 -16.09 -10.56
C THR A 237 -8.03 -15.23 -10.88
N PHE A 238 -7.77 -14.05 -11.47
CA PHE A 238 -8.83 -13.18 -11.96
C PHE A 238 -9.71 -13.92 -12.98
N GLU A 239 -9.10 -14.69 -13.89
CA GLU A 239 -9.81 -15.38 -14.95
C GLU A 239 -10.74 -16.48 -14.40
N ALA A 240 -10.33 -17.23 -13.37
CA ALA A 240 -11.20 -18.23 -12.73
C ALA A 240 -12.44 -17.57 -12.10
N ILE A 241 -12.28 -16.39 -11.50
CA ILE A 241 -13.33 -15.67 -10.79
C ILE A 241 -14.26 -14.91 -11.75
N ALA A 242 -13.70 -14.03 -12.56
CA ALA A 242 -14.46 -13.02 -13.30
C ALA A 242 -14.81 -13.45 -14.73
N ILE A 243 -13.98 -14.30 -15.36
CA ILE A 243 -14.12 -14.66 -16.77
C ILE A 243 -14.80 -16.02 -16.93
N ARG A 244 -14.20 -17.07 -16.38
CA ARG A 244 -14.68 -18.45 -16.48
C ARG A 244 -15.72 -18.80 -15.42
N LYS A 245 -15.78 -18.03 -14.32
CA LYS A 245 -16.74 -18.20 -13.22
C LYS A 245 -16.71 -19.62 -12.64
N GLU A 246 -15.51 -20.17 -12.48
CA GLU A 246 -15.25 -21.47 -11.86
C GLU A 246 -15.53 -21.44 -10.35
N THR A 247 -15.45 -20.25 -9.77
CA THR A 247 -15.71 -19.92 -8.36
C THR A 247 -16.43 -18.57 -8.28
N THR A 248 -16.90 -18.18 -7.10
CA THR A 248 -17.53 -16.87 -6.88
C THR A 248 -16.57 -15.92 -6.17
N TYR A 249 -16.71 -14.62 -6.45
CA TYR A 249 -15.93 -13.57 -5.79
C TYR A 249 -16.08 -13.64 -4.26
N GLU A 250 -17.29 -13.89 -3.78
CA GLU A 250 -17.60 -14.03 -2.35
C GLU A 250 -16.92 -15.23 -1.70
N ASP A 251 -16.91 -16.39 -2.35
CA ASP A 251 -16.29 -17.59 -1.78
C ASP A 251 -14.77 -17.51 -1.78
N GLU A 252 -14.20 -16.92 -2.82
CA GLU A 252 -12.77 -16.62 -2.86
C GLU A 252 -12.35 -15.61 -1.79
N MET A 253 -13.14 -14.55 -1.56
CA MET A 253 -12.86 -13.61 -0.47
C MET A 253 -12.90 -14.28 0.90
N LYS A 254 -13.87 -15.18 1.13
CA LYS A 254 -13.95 -15.97 2.37
C LYS A 254 -12.73 -16.88 2.51
N TYR A 255 -12.32 -17.55 1.43
CA TYR A 255 -11.17 -18.44 1.41
C TYR A 255 -9.88 -17.69 1.73
N ALA A 256 -9.62 -16.60 1.02
CA ALA A 256 -8.47 -15.72 1.23
C ALA A 256 -8.41 -15.21 2.68
N LEU A 257 -9.53 -14.70 3.20
CA LEU A 257 -9.61 -14.22 4.57
C LEU A 257 -9.37 -15.35 5.58
N ASN A 258 -9.97 -16.53 5.37
CA ASN A 258 -9.77 -17.68 6.26
C ASN A 258 -8.32 -18.15 6.30
N PHE A 259 -7.59 -17.98 5.19
CA PHE A 259 -6.18 -18.34 5.09
C PHE A 259 -5.30 -17.46 5.99
N VAL A 260 -5.55 -16.14 6.03
CA VAL A 260 -4.69 -15.16 6.72
C VAL A 260 -5.18 -14.76 8.13
N LYS A 261 -6.49 -14.75 8.39
CA LYS A 261 -7.09 -14.09 9.58
C LYS A 261 -6.74 -14.69 10.94
N LYS A 262 -6.11 -15.88 10.97
CA LYS A 262 -5.75 -16.54 12.23
C LYS A 262 -4.69 -15.76 12.99
N GLU A 263 -3.81 -15.05 12.30
CA GLU A 263 -2.77 -14.18 12.89
C GLU A 263 -2.92 -12.73 12.44
N ALA A 264 -2.04 -11.88 12.95
CA ALA A 264 -1.89 -10.49 12.51
C ALA A 264 -1.59 -10.44 11.01
N PHE A 265 -2.27 -9.57 10.26
CA PHE A 265 -2.10 -9.53 8.82
C PHE A 265 -2.25 -8.15 8.18
N GLY A 266 -1.46 -7.90 7.15
CA GLY A 266 -1.53 -6.73 6.29
C GLY A 266 -2.51 -6.89 5.13
N ILE A 267 -3.07 -5.77 4.67
CA ILE A 267 -3.84 -5.69 3.43
C ILE A 267 -3.03 -4.86 2.44
N GLU A 268 -2.71 -5.45 1.29
CA GLU A 268 -2.06 -4.80 0.16
C GLU A 268 -3.10 -4.67 -0.96
N ILE A 269 -3.24 -3.48 -1.55
CA ILE A 269 -4.09 -3.23 -2.71
C ILE A 269 -3.20 -2.63 -3.80
N ASP A 270 -2.84 -3.44 -4.78
CA ASP A 270 -2.20 -2.99 -6.00
C ASP A 270 -3.27 -2.38 -6.92
N LEU A 271 -3.05 -1.12 -7.30
CA LEU A 271 -3.98 -0.43 -8.18
C LEU A 271 -3.93 -0.97 -9.62
N ASP A 272 -2.92 -1.75 -10.02
CA ASP A 272 -2.87 -2.38 -11.34
C ASP A 272 -3.87 -3.56 -11.52
N ALA A 273 -4.37 -4.13 -10.41
CA ALA A 273 -5.43 -5.13 -10.41
C ALA A 273 -6.82 -4.56 -10.76
N ILE A 274 -6.94 -3.23 -10.78
CA ILE A 274 -8.19 -2.52 -11.03
C ILE A 274 -8.22 -2.03 -12.47
N GLN A 275 -9.20 -2.48 -13.25
CA GLN A 275 -9.33 -2.14 -14.66
C GLN A 275 -9.27 -0.62 -14.90
N ASN A 276 -8.47 -0.20 -15.89
CA ASN A 276 -8.31 1.20 -16.31
C ASN A 276 -7.91 2.17 -15.19
N THR A 277 -7.16 1.70 -14.19
CA THR A 277 -6.60 2.56 -13.14
C THR A 277 -5.16 2.93 -13.49
N ALA A 278 -4.85 4.22 -13.42
CA ALA A 278 -3.52 4.74 -13.75
C ALA A 278 -2.45 4.13 -12.84
N SER A 279 -1.60 3.26 -13.40
CA SER A 279 -0.48 2.56 -12.76
C SER A 279 0.61 2.27 -13.79
N SER A 280 1.77 1.78 -13.34
CA SER A 280 2.86 1.38 -14.26
C SER A 280 2.43 0.28 -15.25
N ALA A 281 1.55 -0.63 -14.80
CA ALA A 281 1.07 -1.79 -15.54
C ALA A 281 -0.45 -1.70 -15.82
N MET A 282 -0.97 -0.50 -16.11
CA MET A 282 -2.39 -0.29 -16.36
C MET A 282 -2.94 -1.26 -17.42
N SER A 283 -4.02 -1.96 -17.06
CA SER A 283 -4.68 -2.94 -17.91
C SER A 283 -6.15 -2.57 -18.17
N PRO A 284 -6.69 -2.84 -19.39
CA PRO A 284 -8.11 -2.68 -19.67
C PRO A 284 -8.98 -3.77 -19.01
N SER A 285 -8.36 -4.85 -18.53
CA SER A 285 -9.01 -5.96 -17.84
C SER A 285 -8.46 -6.09 -16.43
N GLY A 286 -9.34 -6.34 -15.46
CA GLY A 286 -9.07 -6.43 -14.04
C GLY A 286 -10.39 -6.32 -13.29
N PHE A 287 -10.35 -6.32 -11.96
CA PHE A 287 -11.56 -6.10 -11.18
C PHE A 287 -12.06 -4.66 -11.33
N SER A 288 -13.36 -4.48 -11.13
CA SER A 288 -13.94 -3.14 -11.06
C SER A 288 -13.55 -2.44 -9.75
N VAL A 289 -13.68 -1.11 -9.77
CA VAL A 289 -13.56 -0.28 -8.56
C VAL A 289 -14.51 -0.75 -7.46
N ASN A 290 -15.75 -1.14 -7.80
CA ASN A 290 -16.73 -1.55 -6.79
C ASN A 290 -16.41 -2.92 -6.18
N GLU A 291 -15.91 -3.87 -6.95
CA GLU A 291 -15.41 -5.14 -6.42
C GLU A 291 -14.24 -4.90 -5.45
N THR A 292 -13.28 -4.05 -5.84
CA THR A 292 -12.16 -3.69 -4.96
C THR A 292 -12.63 -3.03 -3.65
N ARG A 293 -13.62 -2.13 -3.73
CA ARG A 293 -14.24 -1.51 -2.55
C ARG A 293 -14.96 -2.54 -1.66
N GLN A 294 -15.64 -3.51 -2.27
CA GLN A 294 -16.26 -4.64 -1.57
C GLN A 294 -15.19 -5.47 -0.86
N PHE A 295 -14.08 -5.77 -1.52
CA PHE A 295 -12.93 -6.47 -0.93
C PHE A 295 -12.38 -5.74 0.30
N VAL A 296 -12.01 -4.47 0.17
CA VAL A 296 -11.47 -3.67 1.29
C VAL A 296 -12.46 -3.61 2.45
N SER A 297 -13.74 -3.40 2.17
CA SER A 297 -14.80 -3.38 3.19
C SER A 297 -15.00 -4.74 3.86
N TYR A 298 -14.86 -5.85 3.12
CA TYR A 298 -15.04 -7.20 3.66
C TYR A 298 -13.84 -7.64 4.50
N ILE A 299 -12.63 -7.54 3.96
CA ILE A 299 -11.38 -7.94 4.61
C ILE A 299 -11.06 -7.04 5.80
N GLY A 300 -11.29 -5.72 5.66
CA GLY A 300 -11.04 -4.73 6.71
C GLY A 300 -11.82 -4.95 8.01
N LYS A 301 -12.95 -5.67 7.98
CA LYS A 301 -13.73 -6.03 9.19
C LYS A 301 -13.01 -6.98 10.14
N ALA A 302 -11.95 -7.64 9.68
CA ALA A 302 -11.23 -8.59 10.50
C ALA A 302 -10.47 -7.88 11.64
N LYS A 303 -10.48 -8.50 12.83
CA LYS A 303 -9.93 -7.90 14.05
C LYS A 303 -8.40 -7.81 14.08
N LYS A 304 -7.71 -8.62 13.26
CA LYS A 304 -6.25 -8.76 13.28
C LYS A 304 -5.56 -8.04 12.11
N VAL A 305 -6.25 -7.12 11.44
CA VAL A 305 -5.61 -6.28 10.40
C VAL A 305 -4.62 -5.32 11.07
N THR A 306 -3.39 -5.29 10.56
CA THR A 306 -2.30 -4.49 11.12
C THR A 306 -1.99 -3.23 10.32
N TYR A 307 -2.18 -3.25 9.00
CA TYR A 307 -2.00 -2.10 8.13
C TYR A 307 -2.84 -2.25 6.85
N LEU A 308 -3.02 -1.13 6.16
CA LEU A 308 -3.50 -1.06 4.77
C LEU A 308 -2.46 -0.31 3.94
N HIS A 309 -2.06 -0.87 2.80
CA HIS A 309 -1.20 -0.20 1.82
C HIS A 309 -1.91 -0.16 0.46
N LEU A 310 -1.92 1.03 -0.14
CA LEU A 310 -2.43 1.29 -1.48
C LEU A 310 -1.25 1.69 -2.37
N CYS A 311 -0.77 0.79 -3.23
CA CYS A 311 0.47 0.90 -3.99
C CYS A 311 0.24 1.07 -5.51
N GLU A 312 1.29 1.43 -6.25
CA GLU A 312 1.29 1.48 -7.74
C GLU A 312 0.38 2.51 -8.43
N ALA A 313 -0.43 3.28 -7.69
CA ALA A 313 -1.16 4.41 -8.25
C ALA A 313 -0.19 5.45 -8.86
N ALA A 314 -0.29 5.70 -10.17
CA ALA A 314 0.59 6.60 -10.90
C ALA A 314 -0.21 7.64 -11.72
N PRO A 315 -0.92 8.58 -11.06
CA PRO A 315 -1.88 9.48 -11.72
C PRO A 315 -1.31 10.47 -12.74
N LEU A 316 0.01 10.63 -12.83
CA LEU A 316 0.61 11.47 -13.87
C LEU A 316 1.06 10.69 -15.11
N LEU A 317 0.97 9.36 -15.10
CA LEU A 317 1.15 8.56 -16.32
C LEU A 317 -0.03 8.71 -17.28
N GLU A 318 -1.23 8.97 -16.74
CA GLU A 318 -2.46 9.11 -17.50
C GLU A 318 -3.03 10.52 -17.42
N ASN A 319 -3.39 11.07 -18.58
CA ASN A 319 -3.93 12.42 -18.71
C ASN A 319 -5.23 12.59 -17.90
N ASN A 320 -5.30 13.66 -17.10
CA ASN A 320 -6.47 14.02 -16.29
C ASN A 320 -6.91 12.95 -15.25
N SER A 321 -6.06 11.98 -14.93
CA SER A 321 -6.44 10.88 -14.02
C SER A 321 -6.34 11.24 -12.53
N SER A 322 -5.58 12.28 -12.15
CA SER A 322 -5.30 12.59 -10.74
C SER A 322 -6.54 12.77 -9.85
N ASN A 323 -7.61 13.37 -10.36
CA ASN A 323 -8.86 13.52 -9.61
C ASN A 323 -9.55 12.16 -9.38
N GLN A 324 -9.58 11.30 -10.41
CA GLN A 324 -10.18 9.97 -10.31
C GLN A 324 -9.37 9.06 -9.40
N THR A 325 -8.05 9.03 -9.54
CA THR A 325 -7.15 8.28 -8.67
C THR A 325 -7.28 8.73 -7.22
N GLY A 326 -7.27 10.05 -6.96
CA GLY A 326 -7.46 10.58 -5.62
C GLY A 326 -8.80 10.19 -4.99
N LYS A 327 -9.89 10.20 -5.77
CA LYS A 327 -11.22 9.74 -5.32
C LYS A 327 -11.24 8.24 -5.04
N LEU A 328 -10.64 7.43 -5.91
CA LEU A 328 -10.53 5.98 -5.74
C LEU A 328 -9.81 5.65 -4.43
N LEU A 329 -8.61 6.20 -4.23
CA LEU A 329 -7.82 6.00 -3.01
C LEU A 329 -8.59 6.50 -1.78
N SER A 330 -9.27 7.65 -1.86
CA SER A 330 -10.15 8.13 -0.80
C SER A 330 -11.29 7.17 -0.48
N TYR A 331 -11.91 6.53 -1.48
CA TYR A 331 -12.95 5.53 -1.23
C TYR A 331 -12.39 4.35 -0.47
N LEU A 332 -11.27 3.77 -0.91
CA LEU A 332 -10.64 2.61 -0.28
C LEU A 332 -10.25 2.91 1.18
N ILE A 333 -9.67 4.09 1.46
CA ILE A 333 -9.36 4.53 2.83
C ILE A 333 -10.64 4.63 3.69
N THR A 334 -11.69 5.25 3.16
CA THR A 334 -12.94 5.39 3.93
C THR A 334 -13.68 4.06 4.12
N ASP A 335 -13.62 3.15 3.15
CA ASP A 335 -14.22 1.82 3.27
C ASP A 335 -13.48 0.99 4.33
N PHE A 336 -12.15 1.07 4.38
CA PHE A 336 -11.34 0.44 5.42
C PHE A 336 -11.64 0.99 6.84
N THR A 337 -11.59 2.31 7.01
CA THR A 337 -11.78 2.95 8.32
C THR A 337 -13.22 2.85 8.88
N ARG A 338 -14.21 2.55 8.02
CA ARG A 338 -15.59 2.22 8.41
C ARG A 338 -15.75 0.77 8.83
N ALA A 339 -15.01 -0.15 8.21
CA ALA A 339 -15.07 -1.58 8.46
C ALA A 339 -14.39 -1.99 9.79
N ASN A 340 -13.35 -1.26 10.20
CA ASN A 340 -12.47 -1.59 11.34
C ASN A 340 -12.63 -0.62 12.52
#